data_AF-A0ABD6VBN9-F1
#
_entry.id   AF-A0ABD6VBN9-F1
#
_cell.length_a   1.000
_cell.length_b   1.000
_cell.length_c   1.000
_cell.angle_alpha   90.00
_cell.angle_beta   90.00
_cell.angle_gamma   90.00
#
_symmetry.space_group_name_H-M   'P 1'
#
loop_
_entity.id
_entity.type
_entity.pdbx_description
1 polymer ?
#
loop_
_entity_poly.entity_id
_entity_poly.type
_entity_poly.pdbx_seq_one_letter_code
_entity_poly.pdbx_strand_id
1 'polypeptide(L)'
;MSLNDFQRTNAVGPDTYFALPQGVSRTYAPLDTPPKQVIIENLALSRIPGAMRNMGWDTAAALMQRWFDSPGWEMPADWKKPRTQPNPMNLPPDQCDENIVKMAWAMQFSRCREAVAVAESRISTVNAVKQLNSLLEKAGWKGGGSLRLGSTTMTATQLDVLTQINFAEFGSTWDVVDDMYGALGFATLKVGVVGTAFSKKHFISRQPKHYFKIEHLGFYIRDHYDFNGLQYLGTWTEDRVLTKAETVIALTPQGNLILSLKDGPFAAITNSNFREYRNKTGKGGDFFIYSDVLWKKFDQIIELGTWT
;
A
#
# COMPACT_ATOMS: atom_id res chain seq x y z
N MET A 1 -44.34 18.42 -18.97
CA MET A 1 -43.33 17.35 -19.14
C MET A 1 -42.22 17.64 -18.14
N SER A 2 -42.16 16.86 -17.07
CA SER A 2 -41.24 17.05 -15.93
C SER A 2 -39.94 16.28 -16.19
N LEU A 3 -38.81 16.84 -15.79
CA LEU A 3 -37.44 16.30 -15.92
C LEU A 3 -37.18 14.98 -15.17
N ASN A 4 -38.21 14.28 -14.68
CA ASN A 4 -38.09 13.10 -13.84
C ASN A 4 -37.99 11.76 -14.60
N ASP A 5 -38.01 11.77 -15.94
CA ASP A 5 -38.01 10.52 -16.73
C ASP A 5 -36.63 10.07 -17.24
N PHE A 6 -35.53 10.63 -16.70
CA PHE A 6 -34.21 10.04 -16.91
C PHE A 6 -33.85 9.07 -15.79
N GLN A 7 -34.47 7.88 -15.81
CA GLN A 7 -33.82 6.72 -15.19
C GLN A 7 -32.55 6.42 -15.99
N ARG A 8 -31.39 6.87 -15.49
CA ARG A 8 -30.09 6.35 -15.93
C ARG A 8 -29.98 4.91 -15.45
N THR A 9 -30.29 3.98 -16.34
CA THR A 9 -30.07 2.56 -16.18
C THR A 9 -28.57 2.31 -16.08
N ASN A 10 -28.09 1.93 -14.89
CA ASN A 10 -26.76 1.37 -14.69
C ASN A 10 -26.88 -0.14 -14.50
N ALA A 11 -25.88 -0.89 -14.99
CA ALA A 11 -25.92 -2.34 -15.20
C ALA A 11 -25.99 -3.22 -13.93
N VAL A 12 -26.20 -2.64 -12.75
CA VAL A 12 -26.35 -3.38 -11.49
C VAL A 12 -27.45 -2.70 -10.68
N GLY A 13 -28.50 -3.47 -10.37
CA GLY A 13 -29.76 -2.97 -9.85
C GLY A 13 -29.68 -2.27 -8.48
N PRO A 14 -30.81 -1.70 -8.02
CA PRO A 14 -30.90 -0.86 -6.81
C PRO A 14 -30.48 -1.55 -5.50
N ASP A 15 -30.33 -2.87 -5.48
CA ASP A 15 -30.01 -3.66 -4.28
C ASP A 15 -28.50 -3.86 -4.04
N THR A 16 -27.62 -3.21 -4.80
CA THR A 16 -26.15 -3.40 -4.71
C THR A 16 -25.40 -2.38 -3.84
N TYR A 17 -26.11 -1.46 -3.17
CA TYR A 17 -25.49 -0.43 -2.34
C TYR A 17 -25.27 -0.91 -0.91
N PHE A 18 -24.00 -1.08 -0.50
CA PHE A 18 -23.68 -1.08 0.94
C PHE A 18 -23.78 0.35 1.46
N ALA A 19 -24.95 0.70 1.97
CA ALA A 19 -25.17 1.97 2.65
C ALA A 19 -24.47 1.94 4.01
N LEU A 20 -23.70 2.99 4.32
CA LEU A 20 -23.18 3.20 5.67
C LEU A 20 -24.35 3.37 6.65
N PRO A 21 -24.20 2.97 7.93
CA PRO A 21 -25.27 3.05 8.93
C PRO A 21 -25.96 4.41 8.90
N GLN A 22 -27.26 4.41 8.58
CA GLN A 22 -28.06 5.62 8.39
C GLN A 22 -28.12 6.41 9.70
N GLY A 23 -27.78 7.70 9.65
CA GLY A 23 -28.04 8.63 10.74
C GLY A 23 -29.49 9.07 10.68
N VAL A 24 -30.31 8.68 11.65
CA VAL A 24 -31.69 9.19 11.74
C VAL A 24 -31.66 10.50 12.53
N SER A 25 -31.81 11.63 11.84
CA SER A 25 -32.00 12.93 12.49
C SER A 25 -33.48 13.30 12.51
N ARG A 26 -33.99 13.73 13.67
CA ARG A 26 -35.34 14.28 13.82
C ARG A 26 -35.21 15.80 13.96
N THR A 27 -35.84 16.56 13.07
CA THR A 27 -35.95 18.01 13.26
C THR A 27 -36.93 18.29 14.39
N TYR A 28 -36.53 19.06 15.40
CA TYR A 28 -37.44 19.64 16.36
C TYR A 28 -37.88 21.02 15.85
N ALA A 29 -39.14 21.15 15.45
CA ALA A 29 -39.76 22.43 15.17
C ALA A 29 -40.48 22.92 16.44
N PRO A 30 -40.36 24.19 16.86
CA PRO A 30 -41.03 24.71 18.06
C PRO A 30 -42.56 24.87 17.96
N LEU A 31 -43.21 24.41 16.88
CA LEU A 31 -44.63 24.59 16.60
C LEU A 31 -45.21 23.33 15.94
N ASP A 32 -46.50 23.06 16.18
CA ASP A 32 -47.39 21.92 15.89
C ASP A 32 -47.32 21.27 14.47
N THR A 33 -46.12 21.06 13.97
CA THR A 33 -45.84 20.35 12.73
C THR A 33 -45.19 19.01 13.08
N PRO A 34 -45.73 17.88 12.59
CA PRO A 34 -45.14 16.58 12.85
C PRO A 34 -43.70 16.56 12.31
N PRO A 35 -42.75 15.97 13.06
CA PRO A 35 -41.35 15.95 12.67
C PRO A 35 -41.20 15.32 11.28
N LYS A 36 -40.56 16.05 10.36
CA LYS A 36 -40.19 15.49 9.06
C LYS A 36 -38.99 14.57 9.25
N GLN A 37 -39.13 13.34 8.78
CA GLN A 37 -38.02 12.41 8.69
C GLN A 37 -37.14 12.83 7.52
N VAL A 38 -35.92 13.30 7.81
CA VAL A 38 -34.92 13.57 6.78
C VAL A 38 -34.07 12.31 6.67
N ILE A 39 -34.18 11.62 5.54
CA ILE A 39 -33.27 10.53 5.18
C ILE A 39 -32.02 11.20 4.62
N ILE A 40 -30.90 11.10 5.34
CA ILE A 40 -29.60 11.52 4.82
C ILE A 40 -29.07 10.30 4.05
N GLU A 41 -29.13 10.35 2.71
CA GLU A 41 -28.52 9.31 1.88
C GLU A 41 -27.01 9.29 2.14
N ASN A 42 -26.54 8.37 2.97
CA ASN A 42 -25.12 8.22 3.23
C ASN A 42 -24.39 7.75 1.95
N LEU A 43 -23.26 8.37 1.65
CA LEU A 43 -22.32 7.94 0.62
C LEU A 43 -22.09 6.41 0.72
N ALA A 44 -22.38 5.67 -0.34
CA ALA A 44 -22.12 4.24 -0.37
C ALA A 44 -20.60 3.98 -0.39
N LEU A 45 -20.12 3.06 0.44
CA LEU A 45 -18.68 2.79 0.58
C LEU A 45 -18.03 2.40 -0.77
N SER A 46 -18.77 1.70 -1.62
CA SER A 46 -18.36 1.30 -2.98
C SER A 46 -18.23 2.47 -3.97
N ARG A 47 -18.60 3.70 -3.60
CA ARG A 47 -18.38 4.91 -4.41
C ARG A 47 -16.97 5.47 -4.27
N ILE A 48 -16.22 5.09 -3.24
CA ILE A 48 -14.86 5.61 -2.98
C ILE A 48 -13.92 5.46 -4.18
N PRO A 49 -13.86 4.31 -4.89
CA PRO A 49 -13.04 4.21 -6.11
C PRO A 49 -13.42 5.24 -7.18
N GLY A 50 -14.70 5.62 -7.28
CA GLY A 50 -15.16 6.67 -8.19
C GLY A 50 -14.64 8.04 -7.78
N ALA A 51 -14.80 8.40 -6.51
CA ALA A 51 -14.26 9.65 -5.94
C ALA A 51 -12.75 9.76 -6.14
N MET A 52 -12.01 8.67 -5.91
CA MET A 52 -10.56 8.63 -6.14
C MET A 52 -10.20 8.94 -7.60
N ARG A 53 -10.89 8.34 -8.59
CA ARG A 53 -10.67 8.64 -10.02
C ARG A 53 -10.99 10.11 -10.35
N ASN A 54 -12.05 10.67 -9.78
CA ASN A 54 -12.41 12.08 -9.96
C ASN A 54 -11.32 13.04 -9.44
N MET A 55 -10.54 12.60 -8.45
CA MET A 55 -9.37 13.32 -7.95
C MET A 55 -8.07 13.07 -8.75
N GLY A 56 -8.12 12.22 -9.77
CA GLY A 56 -6.93 11.76 -10.50
C GLY A 56 -6.08 10.74 -9.72
N TRP A 57 -6.67 10.07 -8.72
CA TRP A 57 -6.00 9.05 -7.92
C TRP A 57 -6.24 7.66 -8.48
N ASP A 58 -5.76 7.44 -9.70
CA ASP A 58 -6.06 6.23 -10.46
C ASP A 58 -5.46 4.96 -9.82
N THR A 59 -4.26 5.04 -9.24
CA THR A 59 -3.63 3.90 -8.58
C THR A 59 -4.34 3.55 -7.27
N ALA A 60 -4.67 4.55 -6.44
CA ALA A 60 -5.45 4.32 -5.23
C ALA A 60 -6.83 3.75 -5.55
N ALA A 61 -7.50 4.28 -6.57
CA ALA A 61 -8.79 3.79 -7.03
C ALA A 61 -8.73 2.32 -7.48
N ALA A 62 -7.66 1.94 -8.20
CA ALA A 62 -7.47 0.58 -8.67
C ALA A 62 -7.25 -0.41 -7.51
N LEU A 63 -6.44 -0.03 -6.50
CA LEU A 63 -6.25 -0.86 -5.30
C LEU A 63 -7.55 -1.01 -4.50
N MET A 64 -8.28 0.08 -4.32
CA MET A 64 -9.57 0.06 -3.63
C MET A 64 -10.60 -0.79 -4.37
N GLN A 65 -10.67 -0.67 -5.70
CA GLN A 65 -11.54 -1.49 -6.53
C GLN A 65 -11.16 -2.97 -6.43
N ARG A 66 -9.87 -3.31 -6.52
CA ARG A 66 -9.38 -4.68 -6.34
C ARG A 66 -9.83 -5.25 -4.99
N TRP A 67 -9.74 -4.46 -3.91
CA TRP A 67 -10.20 -4.89 -2.59
C TRP A 67 -11.69 -5.27 -2.63
N PHE A 68 -12.56 -4.41 -3.17
CA PHE A 68 -13.99 -4.67 -3.29
C PHE A 68 -14.32 -5.90 -4.14
N ASP A 69 -13.60 -6.09 -5.24
CA ASP A 69 -13.85 -7.18 -6.18
C ASP A 69 -13.38 -8.55 -5.63
N SER A 70 -12.46 -8.53 -4.65
CA SER A 70 -11.86 -9.73 -4.06
C SER A 70 -12.82 -10.50 -3.16
N PRO A 71 -12.68 -11.84 -3.05
CA PRO A 71 -13.35 -12.62 -2.01
C PRO A 71 -13.07 -12.05 -0.62
N GLY A 72 -14.07 -12.10 0.25
CA GLY A 72 -13.95 -11.62 1.62
C GLY A 72 -12.86 -12.38 2.37
N TRP A 73 -11.76 -11.70 2.67
CA TRP A 73 -10.64 -12.24 3.41
C TRP A 73 -10.00 -11.15 4.26
N GLU A 74 -9.79 -11.46 5.53
CA GLU A 74 -9.11 -10.59 6.47
C GLU A 74 -7.67 -11.06 6.64
N MET A 75 -6.72 -10.15 6.43
CA MET A 75 -5.32 -10.46 6.67
C MET A 75 -5.10 -10.74 8.16
N PRO A 76 -4.46 -11.86 8.54
CA PRO A 76 -4.14 -12.16 9.94
C PRO A 76 -3.35 -11.01 10.59
N ALA A 77 -3.82 -10.54 11.75
CA ALA A 77 -3.22 -9.37 12.41
C ALA A 77 -1.74 -9.58 12.80
N ASP A 78 -1.34 -10.82 13.05
CA ASP A 78 0.05 -11.17 13.33
C ASP A 78 0.95 -11.03 12.11
N TRP A 79 0.44 -11.10 10.88
CA TRP A 79 1.23 -10.86 9.66
C TRP A 79 1.75 -9.42 9.55
N LYS A 80 1.32 -8.49 10.41
CA LYS A 80 1.96 -7.18 10.55
C LYS A 80 3.36 -7.26 11.19
N LYS A 81 3.72 -8.39 11.83
CA LYS A 81 5.04 -8.60 12.42
C LYS A 81 5.95 -9.36 11.44
N PRO A 82 7.21 -8.94 11.24
CA PRO A 82 8.10 -9.59 10.26
C PRO A 82 8.29 -11.10 10.44
N ARG A 83 8.24 -11.62 11.67
CA ARG A 83 8.53 -13.04 11.97
C ARG A 83 7.40 -14.01 11.63
N THR A 84 6.18 -13.51 11.49
CA THR A 84 4.95 -14.29 11.30
C THR A 84 4.40 -14.14 9.88
N GLN A 85 5.08 -13.35 9.04
CA GLN A 85 4.72 -13.18 7.65
C GLN A 85 4.94 -14.49 6.87
N PRO A 86 4.02 -14.85 5.97
CA PRO A 86 4.20 -15.99 5.09
C PRO A 86 5.38 -15.74 4.15
N ASN A 87 5.91 -16.81 3.56
CA ASN A 87 6.89 -16.67 2.49
C ASN A 87 6.26 -15.91 1.31
N PRO A 88 6.81 -14.75 0.90
CA PRO A 88 6.28 -13.97 -0.23
C PRO A 88 6.10 -14.76 -1.53
N MET A 89 6.96 -15.74 -1.80
CA MET A 89 6.86 -16.57 -3.02
C MET A 89 5.72 -17.60 -2.98
N ASN A 90 5.08 -17.80 -1.82
CA ASN A 90 4.01 -18.78 -1.63
C ASN A 90 2.64 -18.10 -1.40
N LEU A 91 2.57 -16.76 -1.52
CA LEU A 91 1.30 -16.05 -1.38
C LEU A 91 0.38 -16.37 -2.56
N PRO A 92 -0.90 -16.70 -2.32
CA PRO A 92 -1.85 -16.90 -3.41
C PRO A 92 -2.12 -15.57 -4.13
N PRO A 93 -2.46 -15.58 -5.44
CA PRO A 93 -2.72 -14.36 -6.21
C PRO A 93 -3.82 -13.45 -5.62
N ASP A 94 -4.80 -14.04 -4.94
CA ASP A 94 -5.87 -13.29 -4.28
C ASP A 94 -5.34 -12.45 -3.10
N GLN A 95 -4.26 -12.89 -2.45
CA GLN A 95 -3.65 -12.23 -1.28
C GLN A 95 -2.39 -11.43 -1.64
N CYS A 96 -2.03 -11.33 -2.92
CA CYS A 96 -0.86 -10.61 -3.39
C CYS A 96 -1.13 -9.90 -4.72
N ASP A 97 -1.01 -8.57 -4.74
CA ASP A 97 -0.97 -7.76 -5.95
C ASP A 97 0.47 -7.51 -6.37
N GLU A 98 0.79 -7.84 -7.62
CA GLU A 98 2.09 -7.53 -8.26
C GLU A 98 1.92 -6.59 -9.48
N ASN A 99 0.72 -6.04 -9.67
CA ASN A 99 0.27 -5.52 -10.96
C ASN A 99 -0.18 -4.06 -10.94
N ILE A 100 -0.76 -3.56 -9.86
CA ILE A 100 -1.36 -2.23 -9.81
C ILE A 100 -0.29 -1.17 -9.51
N VAL A 101 0.52 -1.39 -8.47
CA VAL A 101 1.58 -0.45 -8.09
C VAL A 101 2.79 -0.70 -8.96
N LYS A 102 3.19 0.31 -9.74
CA LYS A 102 4.39 0.26 -10.58
C LYS A 102 5.44 1.24 -10.09
N MET A 103 6.71 0.85 -10.12
CA MET A 103 7.84 1.72 -9.80
C MET A 103 7.92 2.90 -10.76
N ALA A 104 7.53 2.74 -12.03
CA ALA A 104 7.45 3.86 -12.98
C ALA A 104 6.47 4.96 -12.52
N TRP A 105 5.33 4.57 -11.94
CA TRP A 105 4.38 5.50 -11.30
C TRP A 105 4.95 6.05 -10.00
N ALA A 106 5.46 5.18 -9.11
CA ALA A 106 5.94 5.59 -7.80
C ALA A 106 7.11 6.59 -7.88
N MET A 107 8.00 6.44 -8.87
CA MET A 107 9.14 7.33 -9.10
C MET A 107 8.74 8.74 -9.55
N GLN A 108 7.47 9.00 -9.88
CA GLN A 108 6.96 10.36 -10.14
C GLN A 108 6.87 11.18 -8.84
N PHE A 109 6.80 10.53 -7.68
CA PHE A 109 6.71 11.17 -6.37
C PHE A 109 8.10 11.34 -5.73
N SER A 110 8.42 12.54 -5.23
CA SER A 110 9.74 12.86 -4.65
C SER A 110 10.10 11.93 -3.48
N ARG A 111 9.14 11.65 -2.60
CA ARG A 111 9.31 10.77 -1.44
C ARG A 111 9.75 9.34 -1.81
N CYS A 112 9.28 8.80 -2.94
CA CYS A 112 9.76 7.50 -3.42
C CYS A 112 11.20 7.60 -3.95
N ARG A 113 11.52 8.64 -4.73
CA ARG A 113 12.90 8.88 -5.21
C ARG A 113 13.90 9.04 -4.06
N GLU A 114 13.51 9.75 -3.01
CA GLU A 114 14.29 9.90 -1.79
C GLU A 114 14.49 8.55 -1.08
N ALA A 115 13.44 7.74 -0.95
CA ALA A 115 13.53 6.40 -0.39
C ALA A 115 14.50 5.50 -1.18
N VAL A 116 14.51 5.60 -2.52
CA VAL A 116 15.46 4.87 -3.38
C VAL A 116 16.89 5.27 -3.07
N ALA A 117 17.16 6.58 -3.00
CA ALA A 117 18.49 7.09 -2.65
C ALA A 117 18.93 6.64 -1.24
N VAL A 118 18.01 6.65 -0.27
CA VAL A 118 18.28 6.17 1.08
C VAL A 118 18.57 4.67 1.11
N ALA A 119 17.73 3.85 0.46
CA ALA A 119 17.94 2.40 0.38
C ALA A 119 19.27 2.05 -0.30
N GLU A 120 19.61 2.75 -1.38
CA GLU A 120 20.89 2.62 -2.08
C GLU A 120 22.08 2.96 -1.18
N SER A 121 22.00 4.06 -0.41
CA SER A 121 23.08 4.45 0.53
C SER A 121 23.34 3.42 1.64
N ARG A 122 22.38 2.51 1.89
CA ARG A 122 22.42 1.55 2.99
C ARG A 122 22.95 0.16 2.60
N ILE A 123 23.26 -0.08 1.33
CA ILE A 123 23.67 -1.41 0.82
C ILE A 123 24.98 -1.94 1.41
N SER A 124 25.84 -1.07 1.92
CA SER A 124 27.13 -1.42 2.53
C SER A 124 27.17 -1.23 4.05
N THR A 125 26.01 -1.04 4.69
CA THR A 125 25.91 -0.96 6.15
C THR A 125 26.15 -2.32 6.79
N VAL A 126 26.53 -2.35 8.07
CA VAL A 126 26.76 -3.60 8.82
C VAL A 126 25.56 -4.54 8.77
N ASN A 127 24.34 -4.00 8.86
CA ASN A 127 23.11 -4.78 8.77
C ASN A 127 22.90 -5.38 7.36
N ALA A 128 23.18 -4.61 6.30
CA ALA A 128 23.09 -5.10 4.93
C ALA A 128 24.10 -6.22 4.65
N VAL A 129 25.35 -6.05 5.11
CA VAL A 129 26.39 -7.09 4.97
C VAL A 129 26.01 -8.35 5.76
N LYS A 130 25.50 -8.20 6.99
CA LYS A 130 25.02 -9.34 7.79
C LYS A 130 23.89 -10.10 7.09
N GLN A 131 22.92 -9.37 6.53
CA GLN A 131 21.82 -9.98 5.80
C GLN A 131 22.31 -10.68 4.52
N LEU A 132 23.21 -10.03 3.76
CA LEU A 132 23.83 -10.62 2.57
C LEU A 132 24.58 -11.91 2.89
N ASN A 133 25.35 -11.94 3.99
CA ASN A 133 26.04 -13.15 4.43
C ASN A 133 25.03 -14.28 4.73
N SER A 134 23.94 -13.99 5.46
CA SER A 134 22.91 -15.00 5.71
C SER A 134 22.25 -15.53 4.43
N LEU A 135 22.02 -14.67 3.44
CA LEU A 135 21.46 -15.08 2.14
C LEU A 135 22.44 -15.95 1.35
N LEU A 136 23.73 -15.60 1.34
CA LEU A 136 24.78 -16.37 0.70
C LEU A 136 24.96 -17.75 1.37
N GLU A 137 24.89 -17.85 2.70
CA GLU A 137 24.91 -19.12 3.43
C GLU A 137 23.72 -20.01 3.04
N LYS A 138 22.52 -19.44 2.98
CA LYS A 138 21.30 -20.14 2.55
C LYS A 138 21.39 -20.60 1.09
N ALA A 139 22.05 -19.82 0.24
CA ALA A 139 22.35 -20.19 -1.14
C ALA A 139 23.47 -21.25 -1.26
N GLY A 140 24.09 -21.65 -0.15
CA GLY A 140 25.11 -22.70 -0.10
C GLY A 140 26.55 -22.21 -0.21
N TRP A 141 26.80 -20.89 -0.20
CA TRP A 141 28.17 -20.38 -0.19
C TRP A 141 28.83 -20.64 1.17
N LYS A 142 30.05 -21.19 1.14
CA LYS A 142 30.83 -21.54 2.34
C LYS A 142 32.16 -20.76 2.42
N GLY A 143 32.20 -19.56 1.83
CA GLY A 143 33.41 -18.74 1.76
C GLY A 143 34.47 -19.23 0.75
N GLY A 144 34.22 -20.32 0.03
CA GLY A 144 35.09 -20.85 -1.03
C GLY A 144 34.52 -20.62 -2.44
N GLY A 145 35.40 -20.49 -3.43
CA GLY A 145 35.01 -20.33 -4.83
C GLY A 145 34.23 -19.05 -5.10
N SER A 146 33.41 -19.08 -6.16
CA SER A 146 32.50 -17.99 -6.53
C SER A 146 31.05 -18.48 -6.54
N LEU A 147 30.13 -17.66 -6.03
CA LEU A 147 28.69 -17.95 -6.08
C LEU A 147 27.92 -16.72 -6.57
N ARG A 148 27.10 -16.90 -7.60
CA ARG A 148 26.16 -15.88 -8.07
C ARG A 148 24.92 -15.88 -7.18
N LEU A 149 24.49 -14.70 -6.75
CA LEU A 149 23.25 -14.49 -6.03
C LEU A 149 22.33 -13.62 -6.90
N GLY A 150 21.11 -14.08 -7.14
CA GLY A 150 20.08 -13.34 -7.86
C GLY A 150 20.18 -13.33 -9.39
N SER A 151 19.14 -12.78 -10.02
CA SER A 151 19.03 -12.52 -11.46
C SER A 151 18.16 -11.28 -11.70
N THR A 152 18.42 -10.52 -12.77
CA THR A 152 17.58 -9.37 -13.17
C THR A 152 16.22 -9.78 -13.73
N THR A 153 15.96 -11.08 -13.88
CA THR A 153 14.66 -11.65 -14.27
C THR A 153 13.76 -11.95 -13.08
N MET A 154 14.22 -11.71 -11.86
CA MET A 154 13.45 -12.01 -10.65
C MET A 154 12.31 -11.02 -10.44
N THR A 155 11.19 -11.52 -9.92
CA THR A 155 10.07 -10.71 -9.42
C THR A 155 10.44 -10.07 -8.07
N ALA A 156 9.66 -9.09 -7.63
CA ALA A 156 9.86 -8.45 -6.33
C ALA A 156 9.71 -9.45 -5.17
N THR A 157 8.76 -10.38 -5.24
CA THR A 157 8.57 -11.46 -4.25
C THR A 157 9.79 -12.40 -4.18
N GLN A 158 10.40 -12.74 -5.33
CA GLN A 158 11.64 -13.51 -5.38
C GLN A 158 12.82 -12.73 -4.79
N LEU A 159 12.95 -11.43 -5.11
CA LEU A 159 13.99 -10.60 -4.52
C LEU A 159 13.87 -10.51 -3.00
N ASP A 160 12.64 -10.36 -2.49
CA ASP A 160 12.35 -10.23 -1.06
C ASP A 160 12.84 -11.43 -0.25
N VAL A 161 12.81 -12.62 -0.85
CA VAL A 161 13.25 -13.84 -0.19
C VAL A 161 14.74 -14.11 -0.40
N LEU A 162 15.23 -13.89 -1.62
CA LEU A 162 16.52 -14.44 -2.05
C LEU A 162 17.67 -13.44 -1.99
N THR A 163 17.39 -12.13 -2.07
CA THR A 163 18.43 -11.12 -2.32
C THR A 163 18.26 -9.81 -1.55
N GLN A 164 17.17 -9.64 -0.80
CA GLN A 164 16.88 -8.40 -0.08
C GLN A 164 17.86 -8.20 1.08
N ILE A 165 18.56 -7.07 1.05
CA ILE A 165 19.61 -6.75 2.03
C ILE A 165 19.28 -5.54 2.90
N ASN A 166 18.46 -4.61 2.41
CA ASN A 166 18.07 -3.43 3.18
C ASN A 166 16.77 -2.79 2.69
N PHE A 167 16.31 -1.76 3.39
CA PHE A 167 15.09 -1.02 3.07
C PHE A 167 15.14 0.44 3.53
N ALA A 168 14.17 1.21 3.05
CA ALA A 168 13.83 2.56 3.48
C ALA A 168 12.31 2.70 3.55
N GLU A 169 11.82 3.35 4.60
CA GLU A 169 10.40 3.68 4.73
C GLU A 169 10.14 5.05 4.13
N PHE A 170 8.94 5.26 3.59
CA PHE A 170 8.50 6.54 3.08
C PHE A 170 6.99 6.72 3.27
N GLY A 171 6.55 7.98 3.23
CA GLY A 171 5.21 8.37 3.63
C GLY A 171 5.20 9.02 5.01
N SER A 172 4.26 9.94 5.22
CA SER A 172 4.03 10.65 6.48
C SER A 172 2.56 11.02 6.62
N THR A 173 2.06 11.12 7.87
CA THR A 173 0.72 11.65 8.16
C THR A 173 0.55 13.13 7.76
N TRP A 174 1.67 13.81 7.49
CA TRP A 174 1.74 15.20 7.06
C TRP A 174 1.98 15.37 5.56
N ASP A 175 2.10 14.28 4.81
CA ASP A 175 2.28 14.36 3.37
C ASP A 175 1.05 14.97 2.68
N VAL A 176 1.29 15.46 1.46
CA VAL A 176 0.23 15.90 0.56
C VAL A 176 -0.72 14.74 0.33
N VAL A 177 -2.02 15.03 0.48
CA VAL A 177 -3.10 14.08 0.21
C VAL A 177 -3.23 13.95 -1.31
N ASP A 178 -2.51 13.00 -1.88
CA ASP A 178 -2.40 12.69 -3.32
C ASP A 178 -2.64 11.18 -3.59
N ASP A 179 -2.52 10.76 -4.86
CA ASP A 179 -2.74 9.37 -5.28
C ASP A 179 -1.88 8.36 -4.50
N MET A 180 -0.58 8.63 -4.33
CA MET A 180 0.28 7.71 -3.59
C MET A 180 -0.04 7.69 -2.08
N TYR A 181 -0.50 8.80 -1.49
CA TYR A 181 -1.00 8.79 -0.12
C TYR A 181 -2.26 7.91 -0.01
N GLY A 182 -3.19 8.02 -0.97
CA GLY A 182 -4.40 7.19 -1.01
C GLY A 182 -4.11 5.71 -1.29
N ALA A 183 -3.06 5.41 -2.06
CA ALA A 183 -2.69 4.06 -2.46
C ALA A 183 -1.88 3.30 -1.39
N LEU A 184 -0.93 3.98 -0.75
CA LEU A 184 0.09 3.35 0.09
C LEU A 184 0.17 3.94 1.50
N GLY A 185 -0.22 5.20 1.71
CA GLY A 185 -0.04 5.89 2.99
C GLY A 185 1.43 5.90 3.45
N PHE A 186 1.80 4.92 4.28
CA PHE A 186 3.17 4.61 4.69
C PHE A 186 3.62 3.29 4.06
N ALA A 187 4.66 3.31 3.23
CA ALA A 187 5.15 2.13 2.55
C ALA A 187 6.64 1.88 2.78
N THR A 188 7.05 0.64 2.51
CA THR A 188 8.45 0.23 2.59
C THR A 188 9.02 0.03 1.19
N LEU A 189 10.06 0.78 0.86
CA LEU A 189 10.91 0.50 -0.29
C LEU A 189 12.04 -0.45 0.13
N LYS A 190 12.17 -1.58 -0.53
CA LYS A 190 13.23 -2.56 -0.27
C LYS A 190 14.25 -2.57 -1.40
N VAL A 191 15.48 -2.98 -1.08
CA VAL A 191 16.57 -3.16 -2.04
C VAL A 191 17.15 -4.57 -1.95
N GLY A 192 17.18 -5.24 -3.10
CA GLY A 192 17.88 -6.49 -3.33
C GLY A 192 19.11 -6.31 -4.22
N VAL A 193 20.03 -7.27 -4.17
CA VAL A 193 21.27 -7.26 -4.96
C VAL A 193 21.38 -8.45 -5.88
N VAL A 194 21.90 -8.21 -7.09
CA VAL A 194 22.34 -9.25 -8.01
C VAL A 194 23.84 -9.12 -8.18
N GLY A 195 24.56 -10.21 -7.99
CA GLY A 195 26.02 -10.16 -8.03
C GLY A 195 26.68 -11.49 -7.74
N THR A 196 27.99 -11.44 -7.53
CA THR A 196 28.83 -12.63 -7.33
C THR A 196 29.70 -12.48 -6.09
N ALA A 197 29.55 -13.43 -5.16
CA ALA A 197 30.46 -13.62 -4.03
C ALA A 197 31.74 -14.29 -4.51
N PHE A 198 32.89 -13.89 -3.97
CA PHE A 198 34.18 -14.52 -4.24
C PHE A 198 35.17 -14.26 -3.10
N SER A 199 36.24 -15.06 -3.08
CA SER A 199 37.30 -14.96 -2.07
C SER A 199 38.65 -14.67 -2.71
N LYS A 200 39.44 -13.78 -2.09
CA LYS A 200 40.82 -13.51 -2.47
C LYS A 200 41.74 -13.76 -1.28
N LYS A 201 42.86 -14.45 -1.50
CA LYS A 201 43.89 -14.61 -0.46
C LYS A 201 44.58 -13.27 -0.23
N HIS A 202 44.66 -12.84 1.02
CA HIS A 202 45.45 -11.67 1.37
C HIS A 202 46.94 -11.98 1.20
N PHE A 203 47.68 -11.13 0.48
CA PHE A 203 49.07 -11.40 0.10
C PHE A 203 50.01 -11.64 1.30
N ILE A 204 49.77 -10.93 2.42
CA ILE A 204 50.63 -10.98 3.59
C ILE A 204 50.15 -12.02 4.60
N SER A 205 48.88 -11.98 4.99
CA SER A 205 48.35 -12.86 6.06
C SER A 205 47.95 -14.25 5.56
N ARG A 206 47.90 -14.47 4.24
CA ARG A 206 47.38 -15.68 3.58
C ARG A 206 45.95 -16.08 3.94
N GLN A 207 45.28 -15.32 4.80
CA GLN A 207 43.88 -15.49 5.16
C GLN A 207 42.98 -15.11 3.97
N PRO A 208 41.92 -15.89 3.69
CA PRO A 208 40.94 -15.52 2.69
C PRO A 208 40.16 -14.29 3.15
N LYS A 209 40.06 -13.29 2.28
CA LYS A 209 39.10 -12.19 2.40
C LYS A 209 37.94 -12.42 1.44
N HIS A 210 36.74 -12.14 1.93
CA HIS A 210 35.48 -12.41 1.25
C HIS A 210 34.89 -11.12 0.71
N TYR A 211 34.44 -11.15 -0.53
CA TYR A 211 33.90 -10.00 -1.23
C TYR A 211 32.63 -10.38 -1.98
N PHE A 212 31.79 -9.38 -2.21
CA PHE A 212 30.67 -9.48 -3.13
C PHE A 212 30.77 -8.37 -4.16
N LYS A 213 30.82 -8.74 -5.45
CA LYS A 213 30.66 -7.79 -6.55
C LYS A 213 29.18 -7.67 -6.83
N ILE A 214 28.60 -6.54 -6.46
CA ILE A 214 27.27 -6.15 -6.91
C ILE A 214 27.38 -5.80 -8.39
N GLU A 215 26.42 -6.28 -9.19
CA GLU A 215 26.27 -5.95 -10.61
C GLU A 215 25.01 -5.11 -10.84
N HIS A 216 23.93 -5.42 -10.11
CA HIS A 216 22.67 -4.68 -10.16
C HIS A 216 22.03 -4.55 -8.79
N LEU A 217 21.33 -3.45 -8.59
CA LEU A 217 20.35 -3.25 -7.51
C LEU A 217 18.94 -3.41 -8.07
N GLY A 218 18.08 -4.07 -7.31
CA GLY A 218 16.64 -4.14 -7.59
C GLY A 218 15.87 -3.46 -6.47
N PHE A 219 15.14 -2.40 -6.80
CA PHE A 219 14.27 -1.68 -5.85
C PHE A 219 12.81 -2.01 -6.11
N TYR A 220 12.05 -2.21 -5.04
CA TYR A 220 10.61 -2.50 -5.12
C TYR A 220 9.91 -2.02 -3.86
N ILE A 221 8.63 -1.70 -4.01
CA ILE A 221 7.74 -1.34 -2.90
C ILE A 221 7.09 -2.62 -2.39
N ARG A 222 6.98 -2.70 -1.07
CA ARG A 222 6.15 -3.69 -0.38
C ARG A 222 5.25 -2.97 0.62
N ASP A 223 3.97 -3.33 0.60
CA ASP A 223 2.99 -2.80 1.54
C ASP A 223 1.86 -3.80 1.84
N HIS A 224 1.04 -3.51 2.85
CA HIS A 224 -0.16 -4.26 3.20
C HIS A 224 -1.39 -3.40 2.93
N TYR A 225 -2.27 -3.85 2.03
CA TYR A 225 -3.55 -3.19 1.78
C TYR A 225 -4.63 -3.88 2.61
N ASP A 226 -4.78 -3.43 3.86
CA ASP A 226 -5.69 -4.03 4.83
C ASP A 226 -6.53 -2.99 5.59
N PHE A 227 -7.76 -3.36 5.94
CA PHE A 227 -8.64 -2.54 6.78
C PHE A 227 -8.80 -3.11 8.19
N ASN A 228 -7.67 -3.45 8.83
CA ASN A 228 -7.66 -3.94 10.21
C ASN A 228 -7.43 -2.81 11.23
N GLY A 229 -7.79 -3.05 12.49
CA GLY A 229 -7.58 -2.09 13.58
C GLY A 229 -8.47 -0.84 13.53
N LEU A 230 -8.15 0.13 14.38
CA LEU A 230 -8.87 1.40 14.48
C LEU A 230 -8.15 2.46 13.64
N GLN A 231 -8.79 2.90 12.56
CA GLN A 231 -8.26 3.96 11.70
C GLN A 231 -9.39 4.71 11.02
N TYR A 232 -9.22 6.04 10.96
CA TYR A 232 -10.07 6.94 10.19
C TYR A 232 -9.39 7.24 8.85
N LEU A 233 -10.15 7.10 7.76
CA LEU A 233 -9.68 7.14 6.38
C LEU A 233 -10.13 8.41 5.64
N GLY A 234 -10.69 9.38 6.37
CA GLY A 234 -11.17 10.64 5.83
C GLY A 234 -12.68 10.75 5.77
N THR A 235 -13.15 11.96 5.47
CA THR A 235 -14.56 12.23 5.19
C THR A 235 -14.70 12.37 3.70
N TRP A 236 -15.55 11.54 3.10
CA TRP A 236 -15.67 11.40 1.65
C TRP A 236 -17.01 11.92 1.18
N THR A 237 -17.01 12.56 0.02
CA THR A 237 -18.18 12.88 -0.81
C THR A 237 -18.20 11.91 -1.99
N GLU A 238 -19.19 12.02 -2.88
CA GLU A 238 -19.21 11.20 -4.11
C GLU A 238 -18.02 11.50 -5.05
N ASP A 239 -17.47 12.71 -4.99
CA ASP A 239 -16.47 13.18 -5.95
C ASP A 239 -15.05 13.31 -5.39
N ARG A 240 -14.90 13.43 -4.06
CA ARG A 240 -13.59 13.68 -3.44
C ARG A 240 -13.56 13.36 -1.95
N VAL A 241 -12.36 13.19 -1.41
CA VAL A 241 -12.13 13.32 0.04
C VAL A 241 -12.08 14.79 0.44
N LEU A 242 -12.65 15.11 1.60
CA LEU A 242 -12.56 16.42 2.22
C LEU A 242 -11.13 16.66 2.74
N THR A 243 -10.67 17.90 2.63
CA THR A 243 -9.41 18.32 3.25
C THR A 243 -9.50 18.29 4.77
N LYS A 244 -8.35 18.27 5.47
CA LYS A 244 -8.33 18.30 6.95
C LYS A 244 -9.12 19.49 7.52
N ALA A 245 -9.03 20.67 6.88
CA ALA A 245 -9.77 21.86 7.29
C ALA A 245 -11.29 21.71 7.07
N GLU A 246 -11.71 21.18 5.91
CA GLU A 246 -13.12 20.89 5.63
C GLU A 246 -13.68 19.84 6.59
N THR A 247 -12.90 18.81 6.93
CA THR A 247 -13.29 17.81 7.93
C THR A 247 -13.56 18.46 9.29
N VAL A 248 -12.73 19.40 9.74
CA VAL A 248 -12.98 20.13 11.00
C VAL A 248 -14.26 20.97 10.90
N ILE A 249 -14.50 21.63 9.77
CA ILE A 249 -15.72 22.40 9.53
C ILE A 249 -16.96 21.47 9.57
N ALA A 250 -16.87 20.28 8.98
CA ALA A 250 -17.95 19.28 8.91
C ALA A 250 -18.39 18.77 10.29
N LEU A 251 -17.56 18.92 11.33
CA LEU A 251 -17.91 18.55 12.72
C LEU A 251 -18.88 19.54 13.37
N THR A 252 -19.03 20.75 12.81
CA THR A 252 -19.98 21.74 13.33
C THR A 252 -21.33 21.61 12.62
N PRO A 253 -22.48 21.84 13.29
CA PRO A 253 -23.79 21.74 12.64
C PRO A 253 -23.94 22.67 11.42
N GLN A 254 -23.38 23.89 11.51
CA GLN A 254 -23.43 24.89 10.44
C GLN A 254 -22.50 24.50 9.28
N GLY A 255 -21.28 24.06 9.58
CA GLY A 255 -20.32 23.63 8.56
C GLY A 255 -20.75 22.35 7.85
N ASN A 256 -21.37 21.41 8.58
CA ASN A 256 -21.98 20.22 8.01
C ASN A 256 -23.03 20.58 6.94
N LEU A 257 -23.95 21.50 7.27
CA LEU A 257 -24.98 21.96 6.34
C LEU A 257 -24.39 22.67 5.11
N ILE A 258 -23.37 23.51 5.31
CA ILE A 258 -22.69 24.21 4.20
C ILE A 258 -22.04 23.20 3.26
N LEU A 259 -21.31 22.21 3.79
CA LEU A 259 -20.64 21.20 2.98
C LEU A 259 -21.65 20.27 2.30
N SER A 260 -22.73 19.87 2.98
CA SER A 260 -23.74 19.02 2.37
C SER A 260 -24.47 19.71 1.21
N LEU A 261 -24.72 21.02 1.33
CA LEU A 261 -25.34 21.80 0.26
C LEU A 261 -24.39 22.04 -0.91
N LYS A 262 -23.08 22.12 -0.65
CA LYS A 262 -22.06 22.40 -1.66
C LYS A 262 -21.62 21.14 -2.42
N ASP A 263 -21.30 20.08 -1.69
CA ASP A 263 -20.60 18.89 -2.19
C ASP A 263 -21.48 17.62 -2.13
N GLY A 264 -22.74 17.75 -1.72
CA GLY A 264 -23.68 16.64 -1.62
C GLY A 264 -23.49 15.76 -0.37
N PRO A 265 -24.04 14.54 -0.35
CA PRO A 265 -23.90 13.65 0.79
C PRO A 265 -22.44 13.27 1.01
N PHE A 266 -22.03 13.26 2.27
CA PHE A 266 -20.69 12.86 2.68
C PHE A 266 -20.72 11.96 3.91
N ALA A 267 -19.67 11.17 4.09
CA ALA A 267 -19.56 10.25 5.21
C ALA A 267 -18.13 10.15 5.74
N ALA A 268 -18.01 10.04 7.06
CA ALA A 268 -16.76 9.70 7.73
C ALA A 268 -16.48 8.20 7.53
N ILE A 269 -15.35 7.88 6.91
CA ILE A 269 -14.97 6.50 6.57
C ILE A 269 -13.89 6.01 7.53
N THR A 270 -14.04 4.78 7.99
CA THR A 270 -13.11 4.10 8.90
C THR A 270 -12.88 2.66 8.45
N ASN A 271 -11.84 2.02 8.99
CA ASN A 271 -11.60 0.59 8.76
C ASN A 271 -12.78 -0.28 9.22
N SER A 272 -13.59 0.18 10.19
CA SER A 272 -14.80 -0.55 10.61
C SER A 272 -15.82 -0.69 9.49
N ASN A 273 -15.98 0.35 8.66
CA ASN A 273 -16.95 0.31 7.57
C ASN A 273 -16.58 -0.75 6.52
N PHE A 274 -15.28 -0.92 6.23
CA PHE A 274 -14.78 -1.97 5.35
C PHE A 274 -14.95 -3.37 5.95
N ARG A 275 -14.67 -3.55 7.24
CA ARG A 275 -14.94 -4.84 7.91
C ARG A 275 -16.42 -5.20 7.92
N GLU A 276 -17.30 -4.22 8.17
CA GLU A 276 -18.74 -4.42 8.08
C GLU A 276 -19.18 -4.78 6.65
N TYR A 277 -18.61 -4.12 5.64
CA TYR A 277 -18.83 -4.47 4.24
C TYR A 277 -18.46 -5.94 3.98
N ARG A 278 -17.28 -6.37 4.43
CA ARG A 278 -16.82 -7.76 4.30
C ARG A 278 -17.76 -8.74 4.96
N ASN A 279 -18.15 -8.47 6.19
CA ASN A 279 -19.02 -9.35 6.96
C ASN A 279 -20.41 -9.51 6.33
N LYS A 280 -20.96 -8.45 5.71
CA LYS A 280 -22.30 -8.52 5.09
C LYS A 280 -22.28 -9.10 3.68
N THR A 281 -21.24 -8.85 2.90
CA THR A 281 -21.22 -9.19 1.46
C THR A 281 -20.42 -10.44 1.14
N GLY A 282 -19.51 -10.87 2.01
CA GLY A 282 -18.53 -11.90 1.69
C GLY A 282 -17.51 -11.47 0.63
N LYS A 283 -17.39 -10.16 0.38
CA LYS A 283 -16.45 -9.51 -0.55
C LYS A 283 -15.58 -8.49 0.19
N GLY A 284 -14.46 -8.06 -0.37
CA GLY A 284 -13.55 -7.17 0.36
C GLY A 284 -12.36 -7.91 0.94
N GLY A 285 -11.40 -8.27 0.09
CA GLY A 285 -10.23 -9.05 0.47
C GLY A 285 -9.00 -8.18 0.69
N ASP A 286 -8.36 -8.30 1.85
CA ASP A 286 -7.05 -7.69 2.09
C ASP A 286 -5.97 -8.37 1.23
N PHE A 287 -4.84 -7.70 0.97
CA PHE A 287 -3.74 -8.30 0.21
C PHE A 287 -2.40 -7.60 0.48
N PHE A 288 -1.30 -8.30 0.17
CA PHE A 288 0.02 -7.67 0.04
C PHE A 288 0.13 -6.94 -1.28
N ILE A 289 0.85 -5.83 -1.29
CA ILE A 289 1.28 -5.15 -2.49
C ILE A 289 2.78 -5.41 -2.67
N TYR A 290 3.16 -5.84 -3.88
CA TYR A 290 4.52 -5.73 -4.38
C TYR A 290 4.49 -4.95 -5.69
N SER A 291 5.41 -4.01 -5.86
CA SER A 291 5.58 -3.39 -7.17
C SER A 291 6.34 -4.29 -8.14
N ASP A 292 6.40 -3.90 -9.41
CA ASP A 292 7.49 -4.36 -10.27
C ASP A 292 8.86 -3.87 -9.76
N VAL A 293 9.93 -4.40 -10.33
CA VAL A 293 11.30 -4.09 -9.89
C VAL A 293 11.89 -2.96 -10.74
N LEU A 294 12.34 -1.91 -10.06
CA LEU A 294 13.22 -0.90 -10.64
C LEU A 294 14.66 -1.41 -10.59
N TRP A 295 15.19 -1.81 -11.74
CA TRP A 295 16.57 -2.26 -11.88
C TRP A 295 17.53 -1.10 -12.12
N LYS A 296 18.67 -1.12 -11.42
CA LYS A 296 19.78 -0.19 -11.62
C LYS A 296 21.09 -0.96 -11.72
N LYS A 297 21.86 -0.72 -12.78
CA LYS A 297 23.23 -1.24 -12.89
C LYS A 297 24.12 -0.59 -11.82
N PHE A 298 24.89 -1.42 -11.12
CA PHE A 298 25.65 -0.98 -9.96
C PHE A 298 26.92 -1.83 -9.82
N ASP A 299 28.04 -1.37 -10.38
CA ASP A 299 29.31 -2.11 -10.42
C ASP A 299 30.20 -1.78 -9.21
N GLN A 300 29.85 -2.27 -8.02
CA GLN A 300 30.61 -2.02 -6.78
C GLN A 300 30.98 -3.32 -6.08
N ILE A 301 32.19 -3.34 -5.49
CA ILE A 301 32.66 -4.44 -4.64
C ILE A 301 32.52 -4.02 -3.17
N ILE A 302 31.92 -4.89 -2.36
CA ILE A 302 31.86 -4.74 -0.90
C ILE A 302 32.59 -5.88 -0.22
N GLU A 303 33.26 -5.59 0.90
CA GLU A 303 33.91 -6.60 1.76
C GLU A 303 32.86 -7.21 2.69
N LEU A 304 32.80 -8.55 2.75
CA LEU A 304 31.80 -9.29 3.53
C LEU A 304 32.21 -9.52 5.00
N GLY A 305 33.41 -9.06 5.38
CA GLY A 305 34.00 -9.29 6.69
C GLY A 305 34.52 -10.72 6.87
N THR A 306 34.68 -11.12 8.13
CA THR A 306 35.06 -12.48 8.51
C THR A 306 33.87 -13.42 8.40
N TRP A 307 34.05 -14.51 7.66
CA TRP A 307 33.09 -15.59 7.51
C TRP A 307 33.41 -16.66 8.56
N THR A 308 32.54 -16.88 9.54
CA THR A 308 32.70 -17.90 10.61
C THR A 308 31.69 -19.01 10.45
#